data_AF-A0AAU3ZUT4-F1
#
_entry.id   AF-A0AAU3ZUT4-F1
#
_cell.length_a   1.000
_cell.length_b   1.000
_cell.length_c   1.000
_cell.angle_alpha   90.00
_cell.angle_beta   90.00
_cell.angle_gamma   90.00
#
_symmetry.space_group_name_H-M   'P 1'
#
loop_
_entity.id
_entity.type
_entity.pdbx_description
1 polymer ?
#
loop_
_entity_poly.entity_id
_entity_poly.type
_entity_poly.pdbx_seq_one_letter_code
_entity_poly.pdbx_strand_id
1 'polypeptide(L)'
;MRRNGDLELRKTGPKRKHPMLACARCRLSFKATGGQVEAQQAGRPVYCSRDCQRAANLVELGCAACGEKVVRRRADVRGTRAFCNAACRGRASKPKTGATKSCDECGNDYYVIKALATTSRYCSARCKKDAARSSKVTRNCDSCGTSYTRSLSQAGRFCSQTCHIAYRTGNGKGYINEDGYRVISQGGGKSAKGEHRLAVEQLLGRLLLPTETVHHVNGVRHDNRTDGPLVMDERGRLRSGNLELWSHSHPRGQEIGPKLDHARSLLALYGTPDEQDRYAEYAHVVAHEPETPATRSD
;
A
#
# COMPACT_ATOMS: atom_id res chain seq x y z
N MET A 1 43.09 -6.54 -7.81
CA MET A 1 44.28 -7.21 -8.35
C MET A 1 43.86 -8.19 -9.43
N ARG A 2 44.09 -7.89 -10.72
CA ARG A 2 44.02 -8.91 -11.77
C ARG A 2 45.38 -9.62 -11.79
N ARG A 3 45.38 -10.94 -11.66
CA ARG A 3 46.59 -11.77 -11.54
C ARG A 3 47.38 -11.71 -12.86
N ASN A 4 48.65 -11.32 -12.76
CA ASN A 4 49.64 -11.32 -13.85
C ASN A 4 50.14 -12.76 -14.11
N GLY A 5 49.27 -13.65 -14.55
CA GLY A 5 49.64 -14.97 -15.04
C GLY A 5 49.02 -15.15 -16.41
N ASP A 6 49.83 -15.48 -17.41
CA ASP A 6 49.44 -15.79 -18.79
C ASP A 6 49.21 -14.58 -19.72
N LEU A 7 50.21 -13.69 -19.79
CA LEU A 7 50.43 -12.86 -20.98
C LEU A 7 51.28 -13.64 -21.97
N GLU A 8 50.66 -14.52 -22.76
CA GLU A 8 51.32 -15.05 -23.96
C GLU A 8 51.69 -13.88 -24.89
N LEU A 9 52.96 -13.83 -25.31
CA LEU A 9 53.42 -12.90 -26.34
C LEU A 9 52.57 -13.13 -27.59
N ARG A 10 51.69 -12.18 -27.92
CA ARG A 10 50.90 -12.21 -29.15
C ARG A 10 51.85 -12.42 -30.33
N LYS A 11 51.84 -13.62 -30.91
CA LYS A 11 52.55 -13.93 -32.16
C LYS A 11 52.07 -12.92 -33.20
N THR A 12 52.95 -12.01 -33.62
CA THR A 12 52.61 -11.03 -34.65
C THR A 12 52.42 -11.80 -35.95
N GLY A 13 51.17 -11.99 -36.36
CA GLY A 13 50.84 -12.54 -37.68
C GLY A 13 51.51 -11.73 -38.80
N PRO A 14 51.58 -12.26 -40.03
CA PRO A 14 52.25 -11.62 -41.15
C PRO A 14 51.78 -10.16 -41.30
N LYS A 15 52.72 -9.21 -41.38
CA LYS A 15 52.43 -7.79 -41.55
C LYS A 15 51.61 -7.60 -42.83
N ARG A 16 50.30 -7.34 -42.68
CA ARG A 16 49.40 -7.08 -43.82
C ARG A 16 49.95 -5.90 -44.62
N LYS A 17 50.13 -6.08 -45.93
CA LYS A 17 50.49 -4.98 -46.83
C LYS A 17 49.31 -4.04 -46.94
N HIS A 18 49.38 -2.94 -46.21
CA HIS A 18 48.36 -1.90 -46.19
C HIS A 18 48.45 -1.04 -47.48
N PRO A 19 47.37 -0.90 -48.25
CA PRO A 19 47.35 -0.09 -49.46
C PRO A 19 47.47 1.41 -49.14
N MET A 20 47.93 2.18 -50.13
CA MET A 20 47.92 3.63 -50.07
C MET A 20 46.51 4.13 -50.44
N LEU A 21 45.85 4.86 -49.55
CA LEU A 21 44.55 5.49 -49.81
C LEU A 21 44.71 7.01 -49.87
N ALA A 22 43.84 7.67 -50.64
CA ALA A 22 43.77 9.13 -50.67
C ALA A 22 42.91 9.65 -49.51
N CYS A 23 43.38 10.70 -48.83
CA CYS A 23 42.60 11.38 -47.81
C CYS A 23 41.41 12.10 -48.42
N ALA A 24 40.19 11.86 -47.91
CA ALA A 24 38.95 12.49 -48.38
C ALA A 24 38.93 14.02 -48.26
N ARG A 25 39.85 14.62 -47.47
CA ARG A 25 39.97 16.07 -47.28
C ARG A 25 41.13 16.69 -48.05
N CYS A 26 42.37 16.32 -47.74
CA CYS A 26 43.56 16.95 -48.33
C CYS A 26 44.07 16.24 -49.60
N ARG A 27 43.43 15.12 -50.00
CA ARG A 27 43.78 14.31 -51.17
C ARG A 27 45.19 13.71 -51.18
N LEU A 28 45.98 13.91 -50.11
CA LEU A 28 47.28 13.25 -49.95
C LEU A 28 47.11 11.74 -49.76
N SER A 29 47.98 10.99 -50.42
CA SER A 29 48.08 9.53 -50.28
C SER A 29 48.75 9.17 -48.96
N PHE A 30 48.16 8.25 -48.20
CA PHE A 30 48.69 7.78 -46.92
C PHE A 30 48.51 6.27 -46.77
N LYS A 31 49.33 5.64 -45.94
CA LYS A 31 49.27 4.21 -45.66
C LYS A 31 48.07 3.90 -44.76
N ALA A 32 47.05 3.23 -45.30
CA ALA A 32 45.79 3.01 -44.61
C ALA A 32 45.81 1.79 -43.69
N THR A 33 45.27 1.93 -42.48
CA THR A 33 45.08 0.78 -41.57
C THR A 33 43.98 -0.17 -42.08
N GLY A 34 43.94 -1.41 -41.57
CA GLY A 34 42.93 -2.41 -42.01
C GLY A 34 41.50 -1.89 -41.91
N GLY A 35 41.14 -1.24 -40.81
CA GLY A 35 39.81 -0.64 -40.64
C GLY A 35 39.53 0.56 -41.54
N GLN A 36 40.54 1.28 -42.02
CA GLN A 36 40.36 2.35 -43.02
C GLN A 36 40.09 1.76 -44.41
N VAL A 37 40.71 0.64 -44.76
CA VAL A 37 40.43 -0.05 -46.03
C VAL A 37 38.99 -0.54 -46.07
N GLU A 38 38.52 -1.18 -45.01
CA GLU A 38 37.13 -1.63 -44.87
C GLU A 38 36.15 -0.45 -44.92
N ALA A 39 36.47 0.66 -44.23
CA ALA A 39 35.64 1.86 -44.26
C ALA A 39 35.51 2.46 -45.67
N GLN A 40 36.61 2.51 -46.43
CA GLN A 40 36.61 3.00 -47.81
C GLN A 40 35.79 2.09 -48.75
N GLN A 41 35.93 0.77 -48.59
CA GLN A 41 35.13 -0.22 -49.34
C GLN A 41 33.63 -0.11 -49.04
N ALA A 42 33.27 0.25 -47.81
CA ALA A 42 31.90 0.57 -47.39
C ALA A 42 31.44 1.99 -47.78
N GLY A 43 32.20 2.73 -48.60
CA GLY A 43 31.85 4.07 -49.07
C GLY A 43 31.98 5.18 -48.01
N ARG A 44 32.63 4.92 -46.87
CA ARG A 44 32.83 5.93 -45.81
C ARG A 44 34.12 6.72 -46.05
N PRO A 45 34.12 8.04 -45.81
CA PRO A 45 35.31 8.86 -46.04
C PRO A 45 36.44 8.50 -45.05
N VAL A 46 37.64 8.29 -45.59
CA VAL A 46 38.86 8.03 -44.81
C VAL A 46 39.79 9.24 -44.81
N TYR A 47 40.56 9.41 -43.74
CA TYR A 47 41.41 10.58 -43.53
C TYR A 47 42.83 10.17 -43.13
N CYS A 48 43.82 10.92 -43.59
CA CYS A 48 45.24 10.65 -43.27
C CYS A 48 45.59 10.92 -41.80
N SER A 49 44.86 11.81 -41.12
CA SER A 49 45.08 12.16 -39.71
C SER A 49 43.78 12.51 -38.99
N ARG A 50 43.83 12.49 -37.64
CA ARG A 50 42.72 12.96 -36.80
C ARG A 50 42.38 14.44 -37.05
N ASP A 51 43.34 15.26 -37.43
CA ASP A 51 43.09 16.68 -37.75
C ASP A 51 42.38 16.85 -39.09
N CYS A 52 42.74 16.03 -40.08
CA CYS A 52 42.00 15.96 -41.34
C CYS A 52 40.56 15.53 -41.10
N GLN A 53 40.35 14.50 -40.27
CA GLN A 53 39.01 14.04 -39.88
C GLN A 53 38.23 15.11 -39.10
N ARG A 54 38.85 15.77 -38.11
CA ARG A 54 38.20 16.78 -37.27
C ARG A 54 37.71 17.96 -38.08
N ALA A 55 38.55 18.49 -38.96
CA ALA A 55 38.14 19.66 -39.74
C ALA A 55 37.38 19.32 -41.04
N ALA A 56 37.31 18.05 -41.46
CA ALA A 56 36.25 17.60 -42.37
C ALA A 56 34.87 17.51 -41.69
N ASN A 57 34.83 17.33 -40.37
CA ASN A 57 33.59 17.28 -39.58
C ASN A 57 33.08 18.67 -39.14
N LEU A 58 33.76 19.75 -39.53
CA LEU A 58 33.30 21.11 -39.28
C LEU A 58 32.32 21.54 -40.37
N VAL A 59 31.25 22.19 -39.96
CA VAL A 59 30.24 22.77 -40.84
C VAL A 59 30.09 24.25 -40.52
N GLU A 60 29.93 25.06 -41.55
CA GLU A 60 29.62 26.49 -41.43
C GLU A 60 28.11 26.68 -41.42
N LEU A 61 27.60 27.39 -40.41
CA LEU A 61 26.19 27.69 -40.25
C LEU A 61 26.00 29.19 -40.01
N GLY A 62 24.94 29.78 -40.54
CA GLY A 62 24.57 31.15 -40.19
C GLY A 62 24.04 31.23 -38.76
N CYS A 63 24.46 32.26 -38.01
CA CYS A 63 23.87 32.58 -36.72
C CYS A 63 22.41 33.00 -36.93
N ALA A 64 21.46 32.32 -36.29
CA ALA A 64 20.03 32.61 -36.44
C ALA A 64 19.61 33.98 -35.87
N ALA A 65 20.50 34.73 -35.22
CA ALA A 65 20.23 36.05 -34.65
C ALA A 65 20.94 37.22 -35.36
N CYS A 66 22.17 37.02 -35.87
CA CYS A 66 22.95 38.09 -36.53
C CYS A 66 23.38 37.75 -37.95
N GLY A 67 23.09 36.54 -38.46
CA GLY A 67 23.46 36.10 -39.81
C GLY A 67 24.93 35.70 -40.00
N GLU A 68 25.80 36.03 -39.05
CA GLU A 68 27.24 35.77 -39.15
C GLU A 68 27.57 34.26 -39.15
N LYS A 69 28.63 33.88 -39.88
CA LYS A 69 29.04 32.48 -40.04
C LYS A 69 29.62 31.93 -38.73
N VAL A 70 29.10 30.79 -38.29
CA VAL A 70 29.52 30.08 -37.09
C VAL A 70 29.97 28.68 -37.48
N VAL A 71 31.19 28.32 -37.09
CA VAL A 71 31.75 26.99 -37.33
C VAL A 71 31.39 26.06 -36.17
N ARG A 72 30.78 24.91 -36.47
CA ARG A 72 30.42 23.89 -35.47
C ARG A 72 30.77 22.49 -35.98
N ARG A 73 30.92 21.52 -35.07
CA ARG A 73 31.05 20.12 -35.48
C ARG A 73 29.68 19.60 -35.89
N ARG A 74 29.62 18.81 -36.96
CA ARG A 74 28.36 18.23 -37.48
C ARG A 74 27.54 17.49 -36.41
N ALA A 75 28.21 16.84 -35.45
CA ALA A 75 27.54 16.13 -34.33
C ALA A 75 26.91 17.06 -33.28
N ASP A 76 27.39 18.30 -33.15
CA ASP A 76 26.89 19.28 -32.16
C ASP A 76 25.66 20.05 -32.70
N VAL A 77 25.34 19.89 -33.98
CA VAL A 77 24.25 20.58 -34.68
C VAL A 77 22.95 19.82 -34.44
N ARG A 78 22.22 20.19 -33.37
CA ARG A 78 20.86 19.71 -33.10
C ARG A 78 19.84 20.67 -33.74
N GLY A 79 19.58 20.48 -35.03
CA GLY A 79 18.64 21.30 -35.82
C GLY A 79 19.29 22.47 -36.60
N THR A 80 18.48 23.34 -37.21
CA THR A 80 18.94 24.39 -38.15
C THR A 80 19.44 25.68 -37.52
N ARG A 81 19.29 25.86 -36.19
CA ARG A 81 19.56 27.14 -35.52
C ARG A 81 20.88 27.10 -34.74
N ALA A 82 21.93 27.70 -35.31
CA ALA A 82 23.19 27.97 -34.62
C ALA A 82 23.22 29.40 -34.07
N PHE A 83 24.00 29.63 -33.01
CA PHE A 83 24.18 30.97 -32.43
C PHE A 83 25.66 31.28 -32.21
N CYS A 84 26.02 32.54 -32.46
CA CYS A 84 27.36 33.08 -32.31
C CYS A 84 27.82 33.03 -30.84
N ASN A 85 26.96 33.49 -29.92
CA ASN A 85 27.21 33.59 -28.49
C ASN A 85 25.89 33.53 -27.69
N ALA A 86 25.98 33.62 -26.36
CA ALA A 86 24.83 33.62 -25.46
C ALA A 86 23.88 34.81 -25.69
N ALA A 87 24.40 35.99 -26.07
CA ALA A 87 23.58 37.16 -26.38
C ALA A 87 22.77 36.98 -27.68
N CYS A 88 23.39 36.48 -28.76
CA CYS A 88 22.73 36.04 -29.99
C CYS A 88 21.59 35.05 -29.67
N ARG A 89 21.86 34.06 -28.81
CA ARG A 89 20.85 33.08 -28.38
C ARG A 89 19.72 33.72 -27.58
N GLY A 90 20.04 34.66 -26.68
CA GLY A 90 19.05 35.38 -25.87
C GLY A 90 18.12 36.25 -26.72
N ARG A 91 18.65 36.98 -27.70
CA ARG A 91 17.85 37.78 -28.64
C ARG A 91 16.90 36.95 -29.49
N ALA A 92 17.32 35.76 -29.90
CA ALA A 92 16.49 34.84 -30.68
C ALA A 92 15.57 33.95 -29.81
N SER A 93 15.70 34.04 -28.48
CA SER A 93 14.83 33.30 -27.57
C SER A 93 13.49 34.01 -27.46
N LYS A 94 12.40 33.23 -27.41
CA LYS A 94 11.05 33.78 -27.24
C LYS A 94 10.97 34.56 -25.92
N PRO A 95 10.25 35.69 -25.87
CA PRO A 95 10.06 36.44 -24.64
C PRO A 95 9.38 35.56 -23.58
N LYS A 96 9.77 35.76 -22.32
CA LYS A 96 9.18 35.06 -21.18
C LYS A 96 7.73 35.54 -20.99
N THR A 97 6.76 34.64 -21.07
CA THR A 97 5.31 34.96 -20.96
C THR A 97 4.75 34.81 -19.54
N GLY A 98 5.61 34.69 -18.54
CA GLY A 98 5.21 34.51 -17.14
C GLY A 98 4.90 35.83 -16.43
N ALA A 99 4.59 35.72 -15.14
CA ALA A 99 4.29 36.84 -14.26
C ALA A 99 5.25 36.86 -13.07
N THR A 100 5.49 38.04 -12.50
CA THR A 100 6.20 38.20 -11.23
C THR A 100 5.18 38.17 -10.09
N LYS A 101 5.43 37.37 -9.07
CA LYS A 101 4.60 37.27 -7.86
C LYS A 101 5.43 37.50 -6.61
N SER A 102 4.82 37.99 -5.55
CA SER A 102 5.42 38.00 -4.21
C SER A 102 5.19 36.67 -3.51
N CYS A 103 6.16 36.23 -2.72
CA CYS A 103 6.12 34.99 -1.93
C CYS A 103 5.36 35.21 -0.61
N ASP A 104 4.36 34.38 -0.31
CA ASP A 104 3.55 34.47 0.92
C ASP A 104 4.37 34.30 2.22
N GLU A 105 5.55 33.66 2.16
CA GLU A 105 6.39 33.37 3.34
C GLU A 105 7.49 34.40 3.58
N CYS A 106 8.18 34.86 2.52
CA CYS A 106 9.35 35.74 2.66
C CYS A 106 9.17 37.13 2.03
N GLY A 107 8.05 37.39 1.36
CA GLY A 107 7.73 38.68 0.73
C GLY A 107 8.51 38.99 -0.56
N ASN A 108 9.55 38.22 -0.90
CA ASN A 108 10.36 38.48 -2.09
C ASN A 108 9.63 38.15 -3.39
N ASP A 109 9.87 38.98 -4.40
CA ASP A 109 9.35 38.80 -5.75
C ASP A 109 10.06 37.68 -6.51
N TYR A 110 9.30 36.86 -7.22
CA TYR A 110 9.81 35.75 -8.00
C TYR A 110 9.02 35.55 -9.30
N TYR A 111 9.71 35.05 -10.33
CA TYR A 111 9.12 34.80 -11.63
C TYR A 111 8.41 33.44 -11.68
N VAL A 112 7.18 33.42 -12.20
CA VAL A 112 6.35 32.23 -12.37
C VAL A 112 5.89 32.11 -13.82
N ILE A 113 6.00 30.92 -14.39
CA ILE A 113 5.47 30.64 -15.73
C ILE A 113 3.94 30.80 -15.75
N LYS A 114 3.37 31.21 -16.89
CA LYS A 114 1.93 31.51 -17.04
C LYS A 114 1.00 30.43 -16.46
N ALA A 115 1.33 29.15 -16.71
CA ALA A 115 0.54 28.01 -16.25
C ALA A 115 0.45 27.89 -14.71
N LEU A 116 1.42 28.43 -13.98
CA LEU A 116 1.50 28.34 -12.52
C LEU A 116 1.18 29.68 -11.84
N ALA A 117 0.88 30.73 -12.59
CA ALA A 117 0.65 32.07 -12.04
C ALA A 117 -0.53 32.11 -11.05
N THR A 118 -1.56 31.29 -11.27
CA THR A 118 -2.73 31.20 -10.38
C THR A 118 -2.45 30.40 -9.11
N THR A 119 -1.70 29.31 -9.19
CA THR A 119 -1.54 28.34 -8.09
C THR A 119 -0.27 28.53 -7.27
N SER A 120 0.78 29.14 -7.83
CA SER A 120 2.07 29.31 -7.16
C SER A 120 1.98 30.37 -6.07
N ARG A 121 2.44 30.05 -4.86
CA ARG A 121 2.38 30.94 -3.67
C ARG A 121 3.75 31.21 -3.03
N TYR A 122 4.76 30.42 -3.38
CA TYR A 122 6.06 30.44 -2.72
C TYR A 122 7.19 30.51 -3.74
N CYS A 123 8.22 31.32 -3.46
CA CYS A 123 9.37 31.49 -4.34
C CYS A 123 10.29 30.26 -4.41
N SER A 124 10.27 29.41 -3.38
CA SER A 124 11.15 28.24 -3.28
C SER A 124 10.50 27.09 -2.53
N ALA A 125 11.05 25.89 -2.73
CA ALA A 125 10.64 24.70 -1.97
C ALA A 125 10.88 24.85 -0.46
N ARG A 126 11.82 25.71 -0.05
CA ARG A 126 12.07 26.03 1.36
C ARG A 126 10.93 26.86 1.95
N CYS A 127 10.58 27.98 1.32
CA CYS A 127 9.45 28.83 1.74
C CYS A 127 8.14 28.05 1.83
N LYS A 128 7.90 27.12 0.89
CA LYS A 128 6.74 26.23 0.95
C LYS A 128 6.73 25.32 2.19
N LYS A 129 7.88 24.79 2.60
CA LYS A 129 8.01 23.93 3.78
C LYS A 129 7.90 24.73 5.08
N ASP A 130 8.45 25.94 5.10
CA ASP A 130 8.41 26.81 6.28
C ASP A 130 6.96 27.28 6.53
N ALA A 131 6.24 27.70 5.49
CA ALA A 131 4.80 27.99 5.57
C ALA A 131 3.97 26.78 6.04
N ALA A 132 4.32 25.56 5.62
CA ALA A 132 3.65 24.35 6.09
C ALA A 132 3.95 24.00 7.55
N ARG A 133 5.11 24.43 8.08
CA ARG A 133 5.50 24.25 9.48
C ARG A 133 4.83 25.26 10.40
N SER A 134 4.62 26.49 9.93
CA SER A 134 3.94 27.56 10.67
C SER A 134 2.42 27.37 10.71
N SER A 135 1.82 26.68 9.74
CA SER A 135 0.37 26.39 9.69
C SER A 135 -0.12 25.30 10.67
N LYS A 136 0.49 25.19 11.85
CA LYS A 136 0.04 24.25 12.89
C LYS A 136 -1.10 24.87 13.68
N VAL A 137 -2.14 24.09 13.92
CA VAL A 137 -3.30 24.48 14.73
C VAL A 137 -3.37 23.63 15.97
N THR A 138 -3.76 24.26 17.09
CA THR A 138 -4.04 23.58 18.36
C THR A 138 -5.54 23.32 18.44
N ARG A 139 -5.93 22.08 18.76
CA ARG A 139 -7.32 21.66 18.98
C ARG A 139 -7.42 20.80 20.23
N ASN A 140 -8.63 20.69 20.77
CA ASN A 140 -8.91 19.82 21.91
C ASN A 140 -9.47 18.48 21.41
N CYS A 141 -9.10 17.39 22.08
CA CYS A 141 -9.55 16.05 21.71
C CYS A 141 -10.95 15.76 22.27
N ASP A 142 -11.89 15.39 21.41
CA ASP A 142 -13.27 15.03 21.83
C ASP A 142 -13.31 13.78 22.73
N SER A 143 -12.27 12.94 22.73
CA SER A 143 -12.22 11.70 23.53
C SER A 143 -11.58 11.89 24.90
N CYS A 144 -10.53 12.70 25.03
CA CYS A 144 -9.76 12.83 26.27
C CYS A 144 -9.64 14.26 26.79
N GLY A 145 -10.16 15.26 26.06
CA GLY A 145 -10.12 16.68 26.44
C GLY A 145 -8.75 17.36 26.28
N THR A 146 -7.66 16.61 26.15
CA THR A 146 -6.30 17.16 26.02
C THR A 146 -6.14 17.97 24.74
N SER A 147 -5.50 19.14 24.84
CA SER A 147 -5.11 19.96 23.69
C SER A 147 -3.92 19.34 22.94
N TYR A 148 -3.96 19.31 21.61
CA TYR A 148 -2.89 18.81 20.75
C TYR A 148 -2.68 19.72 19.55
N THR A 149 -1.45 19.77 19.06
CA THR A 149 -1.03 20.67 17.96
C THR A 149 -0.58 19.85 16.74
N ARG A 150 -1.24 20.05 15.60
CA ARG A 150 -0.91 19.36 14.32
C ARG A 150 -1.08 20.29 13.13
N SER A 151 -0.65 19.88 11.93
CA SER A 151 -0.94 20.65 10.71
C SER A 151 -2.45 20.75 10.48
N LEU A 152 -2.92 21.84 9.87
CA LEU A 152 -4.35 22.04 9.59
C LEU A 152 -5.03 20.83 8.92
N SER A 153 -4.33 20.15 7.99
CA SER A 153 -4.82 18.95 7.31
C SER A 153 -4.91 17.69 8.20
N GLN A 154 -4.14 17.62 9.28
CA GLN A 154 -4.08 16.47 10.19
C GLN A 154 -4.73 16.74 11.54
N ALA A 155 -5.07 17.98 11.84
CA ALA A 155 -5.81 18.35 13.02
C ALA A 155 -7.26 17.86 12.84
N GLY A 156 -7.50 16.59 13.12
CA GLY A 156 -8.83 16.00 13.19
C GLY A 156 -9.58 16.42 14.46
N ARG A 157 -10.53 15.58 14.91
CA ARG A 157 -11.27 15.73 16.17
C ARG A 157 -10.58 15.08 17.38
N PHE A 158 -9.59 14.22 17.12
CA PHE A 158 -8.94 13.39 18.14
C PHE A 158 -7.42 13.57 18.11
N CYS A 159 -6.79 13.48 19.29
CA CYS A 159 -5.34 13.62 19.44
C CYS A 159 -4.56 12.42 18.87
N SER A 160 -5.15 11.22 18.91
CA SER A 160 -4.52 9.96 18.49
C SER A 160 -5.53 8.98 17.87
N GLN A 161 -5.01 7.97 17.15
CA GLN A 161 -5.83 6.86 16.66
C GLN A 161 -6.49 6.08 17.81
N THR A 162 -5.81 5.98 18.95
CA THR A 162 -6.37 5.33 20.15
C THR A 162 -7.58 6.09 20.69
N CYS A 163 -7.53 7.42 20.75
CA CYS A 163 -8.68 8.26 21.13
C CYS A 163 -9.81 8.21 20.09
N HIS A 164 -9.49 8.13 18.80
CA HIS A 164 -10.50 7.95 17.77
C HIS A 164 -11.22 6.59 17.88
N ILE A 165 -10.46 5.52 18.13
CA ILE A 165 -11.02 4.19 18.37
C ILE A 165 -11.83 4.23 19.66
N ALA A 166 -11.28 4.73 20.76
CA ALA A 166 -11.96 4.84 22.05
C ALA A 166 -13.25 5.66 21.96
N TYR A 167 -13.32 6.72 21.16
CA TYR A 167 -14.56 7.47 20.92
C TYR A 167 -15.57 6.67 20.07
N ARG A 168 -15.10 5.84 19.12
CA ARG A 168 -15.96 4.96 18.30
C ARG A 168 -16.44 3.72 19.06
N THR A 169 -15.60 3.10 19.89
CA THR A 169 -15.87 1.87 20.63
C THR A 169 -16.41 2.14 22.04
N GLY A 170 -16.04 3.29 22.60
CA GLY A 170 -16.49 3.80 23.88
C GLY A 170 -17.89 4.32 23.77
N ASN A 171 -18.83 3.39 23.83
CA ASN A 171 -20.07 3.64 24.53
C ASN A 171 -20.82 2.36 24.92
N GLY A 172 -20.32 1.15 24.63
CA GLY A 172 -21.10 -0.08 24.89
C GLY A 172 -22.51 -0.04 24.26
N LYS A 173 -22.76 0.91 23.35
CA LYS A 173 -24.10 1.26 22.89
C LYS A 173 -24.69 0.20 21.99
N GLY A 174 -23.85 -0.75 21.55
CA GLY A 174 -24.21 -1.76 20.58
C GLY A 174 -24.84 -1.09 19.35
N TYR A 175 -25.42 -1.91 18.49
CA TYR A 175 -26.41 -1.46 17.52
C TYR A 175 -27.41 -2.59 17.33
N ILE A 176 -28.57 -2.26 16.77
CA ILE A 176 -29.56 -3.27 16.37
C ILE A 176 -29.26 -3.65 14.91
N ASN A 177 -29.08 -4.93 14.62
CA ASN A 177 -28.85 -5.42 13.26
C ASN A 177 -30.16 -5.50 12.46
N GLU A 178 -30.07 -5.83 11.16
CA GLU A 178 -31.24 -5.98 10.29
C GLU A 178 -32.24 -7.05 10.80
N ASP A 179 -31.72 -8.08 11.47
CA ASP A 179 -32.53 -9.12 12.10
C ASP A 179 -33.16 -8.71 13.45
N GLY A 180 -32.95 -7.48 13.92
CA GLY A 180 -33.54 -6.95 15.15
C GLY A 180 -32.81 -7.30 16.46
N TYR A 181 -31.64 -7.94 16.41
CA TYR A 181 -30.82 -8.26 17.57
C TYR A 181 -29.89 -7.10 17.95
N ARG A 182 -29.72 -6.90 19.27
CA ARG A 182 -28.67 -6.00 19.78
C ARG A 182 -27.32 -6.70 19.74
N VAL A 183 -26.36 -6.08 19.06
CA VAL A 183 -25.00 -6.60 18.84
C VAL A 183 -23.99 -5.67 19.50
N ILE A 184 -23.04 -6.23 20.24
CA ILE A 184 -21.96 -5.48 20.89
C ILE A 184 -20.60 -5.86 20.29
N SER A 185 -19.76 -4.84 20.06
CA SER A 185 -18.37 -5.07 19.65
C SER A 185 -17.57 -5.51 20.87
N GLN A 186 -16.84 -6.61 20.72
CA GLN A 186 -15.99 -7.15 21.79
C GLN A 186 -14.60 -6.48 21.84
N GLY A 187 -14.32 -5.53 20.95
CA GLY A 187 -13.00 -4.90 20.82
C GLY A 187 -11.92 -5.86 20.28
N GLY A 188 -10.69 -5.35 20.14
CA GLY A 188 -9.51 -6.19 19.85
C GLY A 188 -9.52 -6.95 18.52
N GLY A 189 -10.24 -6.47 17.50
CA GLY A 189 -10.34 -7.13 16.20
C GLY A 189 -11.29 -8.33 16.16
N LYS A 190 -12.00 -8.63 17.26
CA LYS A 190 -13.00 -9.69 17.31
C LYS A 190 -14.30 -9.24 16.63
N SER A 191 -14.95 -10.18 15.94
CA SER A 191 -16.28 -9.96 15.36
C SER A 191 -17.29 -9.52 16.41
N ALA A 192 -18.23 -8.68 16.00
CA ALA A 192 -19.32 -8.27 16.86
C ALA A 192 -20.19 -9.48 17.23
N LYS A 193 -20.67 -9.54 18.46
CA LYS A 193 -21.43 -10.69 18.98
C LYS A 193 -22.77 -10.24 19.56
N GLY A 194 -23.79 -11.07 19.37
CA GLY A 194 -25.14 -10.81 19.91
C GLY A 194 -25.08 -10.68 21.43
N GLU A 195 -25.70 -9.63 21.97
CA GLU A 195 -25.70 -9.37 23.40
C GLU A 195 -26.46 -10.45 24.19
N HIS A 196 -27.56 -10.98 23.65
CA HIS A 196 -28.26 -12.13 24.25
C HIS A 196 -27.33 -13.32 24.49
N ARG A 197 -26.47 -13.63 23.51
CA ARG A 197 -25.52 -14.74 23.61
C ARG A 197 -24.48 -14.45 24.67
N LEU A 198 -23.96 -13.22 24.73
CA LEU A 198 -23.00 -12.82 25.75
C LEU A 198 -23.58 -12.85 27.16
N ALA A 199 -24.83 -12.44 27.33
CA ALA A 199 -25.52 -12.51 28.61
C ALA A 199 -25.63 -13.96 29.12
N VAL A 200 -26.03 -14.91 28.26
CA VAL A 200 -26.15 -16.32 28.67
C VAL A 200 -24.79 -16.98 28.90
N GLU A 201 -23.78 -16.70 28.06
CA GLU A 201 -22.41 -17.20 28.29
C GLU A 201 -21.83 -16.72 29.63
N GLN A 202 -22.12 -15.47 30.02
CA GLN A 202 -21.70 -14.93 31.30
C GLN A 202 -22.40 -15.63 32.47
N LEU A 203 -23.70 -15.95 32.35
CA LEU A 203 -24.43 -16.70 33.36
C LEU A 203 -23.94 -18.15 33.50
N LEU A 204 -23.58 -18.80 32.39
CA LEU A 204 -23.07 -20.18 32.38
C LEU A 204 -21.61 -20.29 32.82
N GLY A 205 -20.83 -19.20 32.74
CA GLY A 205 -19.38 -19.24 32.97
C GLY A 205 -18.59 -19.99 31.88
N ARG A 206 -19.24 -20.35 30.77
CA ARG A 206 -18.63 -20.99 29.59
C ARG A 206 -19.21 -20.44 28.29
N LEU A 207 -18.53 -20.69 27.18
CA LEU A 207 -19.07 -20.40 25.85
C LEU A 207 -20.27 -21.32 25.56
N LEU A 208 -21.23 -20.84 24.77
CA LEU A 208 -22.30 -21.73 24.30
C LEU A 208 -21.74 -22.76 23.33
N LEU A 209 -22.24 -23.98 23.45
CA LEU A 209 -21.96 -25.08 22.54
C LEU A 209 -22.47 -24.74 21.13
N PRO A 210 -21.91 -25.37 20.07
CA PRO A 210 -22.46 -25.25 18.71
C PRO A 210 -23.92 -25.69 18.62
N THR A 211 -24.33 -26.59 19.52
CA THR A 211 -25.67 -27.16 19.63
C THR A 211 -26.65 -26.33 20.47
N GLU A 212 -26.20 -25.19 21.00
CA GLU A 212 -26.99 -24.32 21.87
C GLU A 212 -27.44 -23.04 21.14
N THR A 213 -28.66 -22.60 21.40
CA THR A 213 -29.25 -21.37 20.87
C THR A 213 -30.00 -20.64 21.98
N VAL A 214 -30.02 -19.30 21.93
CA VAL A 214 -30.73 -18.48 22.92
C VAL A 214 -31.99 -17.91 22.29
N HIS A 215 -33.11 -18.09 22.95
CA HIS A 215 -34.42 -17.59 22.55
C HIS A 215 -34.89 -16.46 23.47
N HIS A 216 -35.60 -15.50 22.88
CA HIS A 216 -36.27 -14.41 23.60
C HIS A 216 -37.72 -14.79 23.89
N VAL A 217 -38.08 -14.89 25.17
CA VAL A 217 -39.41 -15.36 25.60
C VAL A 217 -40.53 -14.41 25.17
N ASN A 218 -40.29 -13.10 25.22
CA ASN A 218 -41.25 -12.08 24.77
C ASN A 218 -41.24 -11.82 23.25
N GLY A 219 -40.38 -12.51 22.49
CA GLY A 219 -40.19 -12.29 21.04
C GLY A 219 -39.46 -11.00 20.67
N VAL A 220 -39.08 -10.15 21.63
CA VAL A 220 -38.35 -8.90 21.42
C VAL A 220 -36.85 -9.17 21.41
N ARG A 221 -36.28 -9.30 20.20
CA ARG A 221 -34.89 -9.71 19.94
C ARG A 221 -33.78 -8.81 20.52
N HIS A 222 -34.13 -7.60 20.95
CA HIS A 222 -33.20 -6.65 21.58
C HIS A 222 -33.39 -6.51 23.09
N ASP A 223 -34.37 -7.18 23.69
CA ASP A 223 -34.58 -7.20 25.14
C ASP A 223 -33.76 -8.34 25.76
N ASN A 224 -32.52 -8.04 26.17
CA ASN A 224 -31.57 -9.03 26.69
C ASN A 224 -31.51 -9.04 28.23
N ARG A 225 -32.57 -8.59 28.91
CA ARG A 225 -32.61 -8.52 30.38
C ARG A 225 -32.64 -9.93 30.98
N THR A 226 -31.71 -10.17 31.91
CA THR A 226 -31.68 -11.33 32.80
C THR A 226 -32.18 -10.93 34.18
N ASP A 227 -32.69 -11.88 34.95
CA ASP A 227 -33.26 -11.66 36.29
C ASP A 227 -32.53 -12.45 37.39
N GLY A 228 -31.44 -13.14 37.06
CA GLY A 228 -30.71 -13.98 38.01
C GLY A 228 -29.83 -15.03 37.31
N PRO A 229 -29.51 -16.14 38.01
CA PRO A 229 -28.82 -17.27 37.41
C PRO A 229 -29.71 -17.99 36.38
N LEU A 230 -29.08 -18.70 35.45
CA LEU A 230 -29.78 -19.57 34.51
C LEU A 230 -30.20 -20.84 35.24
N VAL A 231 -31.50 -21.02 35.46
CA VAL A 231 -32.05 -22.15 36.25
C VAL A 231 -33.14 -22.87 35.50
N MET A 232 -33.29 -24.17 35.77
CA MET A 232 -34.36 -24.99 35.24
C MET A 232 -35.67 -24.66 35.97
N ASP A 233 -36.72 -24.33 35.22
CA ASP A 233 -38.06 -24.11 35.80
C ASP A 233 -38.86 -25.42 35.93
N GLU A 234 -40.06 -25.33 36.53
CA GLU A 234 -40.97 -26.48 36.74
C GLU A 234 -41.39 -27.18 35.43
N ARG A 235 -41.23 -26.51 34.29
CA ARG A 235 -41.55 -27.04 32.95
C ARG A 235 -40.31 -27.60 32.23
N GLY A 236 -39.14 -27.58 32.87
CA GLY A 236 -37.88 -28.04 32.27
C GLY A 236 -37.25 -27.02 31.32
N ARG A 237 -37.57 -25.73 31.42
CA ARG A 237 -36.94 -24.68 30.61
C ARG A 237 -35.78 -24.07 31.38
N LEU A 238 -34.63 -23.96 30.72
CA LEU A 238 -33.44 -23.36 31.29
C LEU A 238 -33.39 -21.86 30.96
N ARG A 239 -33.72 -21.02 31.93
CA ARG A 239 -34.08 -19.61 31.67
C ARG A 239 -33.49 -18.64 32.70
N SER A 240 -33.22 -17.41 32.26
CA SER A 240 -33.11 -16.23 33.13
C SER A 240 -33.71 -15.01 32.44
N GLY A 241 -34.71 -14.39 33.07
CA GLY A 241 -35.36 -13.18 32.60
C GLY A 241 -36.04 -13.40 31.27
N ASN A 242 -35.65 -12.64 30.24
CA ASN A 242 -36.19 -12.80 28.89
C ASN A 242 -35.44 -13.83 28.04
N LEU A 243 -34.35 -14.42 28.53
CA LEU A 243 -33.48 -15.30 27.76
C LEU A 243 -33.65 -16.77 28.18
N GLU A 244 -33.86 -17.63 27.20
CA GLU A 244 -34.02 -19.07 27.38
C GLU A 244 -32.99 -19.83 26.53
N LEU A 245 -32.30 -20.80 27.14
CA LEU A 245 -31.30 -21.64 26.46
C LEU A 245 -31.96 -22.89 25.89
N TRP A 246 -31.74 -23.12 24.60
CA TRP A 246 -32.28 -24.25 23.85
C TRP A 246 -31.13 -25.11 23.32
N SER A 247 -31.29 -26.43 23.41
CA SER A 247 -30.42 -27.40 22.73
C SER A 247 -31.13 -27.93 21.49
N HIS A 248 -30.46 -27.95 20.35
CA HIS A 248 -30.95 -28.57 19.11
C HIS A 248 -30.24 -29.88 18.77
N SER A 249 -29.35 -30.36 19.66
CA SER A 249 -28.67 -31.64 19.49
C SER A 249 -29.65 -32.80 19.65
N HIS A 250 -29.82 -33.61 18.61
CA HIS A 250 -30.53 -34.89 18.71
C HIS A 250 -29.99 -35.92 17.69
N PRO A 251 -29.71 -37.18 18.11
CA PRO A 251 -29.26 -38.22 17.21
C PRO A 251 -30.39 -38.72 16.29
N ARG A 252 -30.12 -38.84 14.98
CA ARG A 252 -31.04 -39.46 14.01
C ARG A 252 -30.65 -40.91 13.76
N GLY A 253 -31.61 -41.84 13.78
CA GLY A 253 -31.45 -43.20 13.25
C GLY A 253 -30.16 -43.92 13.66
N GLN A 254 -30.01 -44.25 14.95
CA GLN A 254 -28.80 -44.90 15.51
C GLN A 254 -29.12 -46.17 16.30
N GLU A 255 -28.09 -46.98 16.52
CA GLU A 255 -28.07 -48.08 17.48
C GLU A 255 -28.35 -47.60 18.91
N ILE A 256 -28.78 -48.52 19.79
CA ILE A 256 -29.24 -48.17 21.15
C ILE A 256 -28.10 -47.63 22.02
N GLY A 257 -26.90 -48.19 21.94
CA GLY A 257 -25.74 -47.77 22.75
C GLY A 257 -25.42 -46.27 22.61
N PRO A 258 -25.11 -45.79 21.39
CA PRO A 258 -24.85 -44.37 21.14
C PRO A 258 -26.00 -43.44 21.54
N LYS A 259 -27.26 -43.89 21.43
CA LYS A 259 -28.41 -43.13 21.92
C LYS A 259 -28.40 -42.98 23.44
N LEU A 260 -28.03 -44.03 24.16
CA LEU A 260 -27.89 -43.97 25.63
C LEU A 260 -26.73 -43.06 26.03
N ASP A 261 -25.60 -43.10 25.31
CA ASP A 261 -24.47 -42.22 25.58
C ASP A 261 -24.83 -40.74 25.34
N HIS A 262 -25.57 -40.46 24.26
CA HIS A 262 -26.12 -39.12 24.03
C HIS A 262 -27.08 -38.70 25.17
N ALA A 263 -27.99 -39.56 25.60
CA ALA A 263 -28.88 -39.26 26.73
C ALA A 263 -28.10 -38.97 28.02
N ARG A 264 -27.09 -39.79 28.35
CA ARG A 264 -26.20 -39.57 29.51
C ARG A 264 -25.48 -38.24 29.42
N SER A 265 -25.01 -37.87 28.24
CA SER A 265 -24.31 -36.60 28.03
C SER A 265 -25.22 -35.38 28.18
N LEU A 266 -26.51 -35.48 27.83
CA LEU A 266 -27.50 -34.44 28.15
C LEU A 266 -27.70 -34.31 29.66
N LEU A 267 -27.77 -35.43 30.39
CA LEU A 267 -27.87 -35.42 31.85
C LEU A 267 -26.59 -34.86 32.49
N ALA A 268 -25.42 -35.16 31.93
CA ALA A 268 -24.15 -34.60 32.36
C ALA A 268 -24.09 -33.07 32.20
N LEU A 269 -24.80 -32.51 31.21
CA LEU A 269 -24.79 -31.06 30.92
C LEU A 269 -25.92 -30.29 31.62
N TYR A 270 -27.12 -30.88 31.70
CA TYR A 270 -28.34 -30.18 32.11
C TYR A 270 -29.13 -30.88 33.22
N GLY A 271 -28.68 -32.05 33.66
CA GLY A 271 -29.33 -32.82 34.73
C GLY A 271 -29.22 -32.15 36.09
N THR A 272 -29.81 -32.79 37.09
CA THR A 272 -29.62 -32.46 38.51
C THR A 272 -28.16 -32.60 38.93
N PRO A 273 -27.71 -31.99 40.03
CA PRO A 273 -26.33 -32.14 40.51
C PRO A 273 -25.89 -33.62 40.62
N ASP A 274 -26.77 -34.48 41.14
CA ASP A 274 -26.50 -35.92 41.27
C ASP A 274 -26.32 -36.63 39.91
N GLU A 275 -27.09 -36.22 38.89
CA GLU A 275 -26.97 -36.75 37.53
C GLU A 275 -25.71 -36.23 36.83
N GLN A 276 -25.37 -34.95 37.04
CA GLN A 276 -24.16 -34.35 36.50
C GLN A 276 -22.92 -35.07 37.02
N ASP A 277 -22.87 -35.35 38.33
CA ASP A 277 -21.77 -36.09 38.94
C ASP A 277 -21.72 -37.54 38.44
N ARG A 278 -22.87 -38.22 38.36
CA ARG A 278 -22.95 -39.61 37.91
C ARG A 278 -22.53 -39.80 36.46
N TYR A 279 -22.86 -38.86 35.59
CA TYR A 279 -22.62 -38.97 34.15
C TYR A 279 -21.50 -38.05 33.65
N ALA A 280 -20.70 -37.47 34.55
CA ALA A 280 -19.64 -36.51 34.22
C ALA A 280 -18.69 -37.01 33.12
N GLU A 281 -18.41 -38.32 33.09
CA GLU A 281 -17.57 -38.94 32.06
C GLU A 281 -18.12 -38.79 30.64
N TYR A 282 -19.44 -38.65 30.46
CA TYR A 282 -20.11 -38.54 29.17
C TYR A 282 -20.25 -37.09 28.66
N ALA A 283 -19.82 -36.07 29.41
CA ALA A 283 -20.00 -34.66 29.05
C ALA A 283 -19.38 -34.26 27.68
N HIS A 284 -18.43 -35.04 27.16
CA HIS A 284 -17.74 -34.80 25.89
C HIS A 284 -18.52 -35.22 24.64
N VAL A 285 -19.56 -36.06 24.77
CA VAL A 285 -20.25 -36.71 23.63
C VAL A 285 -21.16 -35.75 22.85
N VAL A 286 -21.62 -34.64 23.44
CA VAL A 286 -22.42 -33.61 22.73
C VAL A 286 -21.55 -32.59 22.01
N ALA A 287 -20.24 -32.53 22.30
CA ALA A 287 -19.34 -31.49 21.80
C ALA A 287 -18.71 -31.81 20.43
N HIS A 288 -18.76 -33.06 19.98
CA HIS A 288 -18.17 -33.51 18.71
C HIS A 288 -19.24 -34.17 17.83
N GLU A 289 -19.51 -33.58 16.66
CA GLU A 289 -20.06 -34.38 15.56
C GLU A 289 -19.07 -35.52 15.28
N PRO A 290 -19.52 -36.78 15.08
CA PRO A 290 -18.63 -37.81 14.60
C PRO A 290 -18.11 -37.36 13.24
N GLU A 291 -16.81 -37.06 13.15
CA GLU A 291 -16.15 -36.88 11.87
C GLU A 291 -16.36 -38.18 11.08
N THR A 292 -17.31 -38.18 10.14
CA THR A 292 -17.39 -39.24 9.13
C THR A 292 -16.05 -39.25 8.40
N PRO A 293 -15.22 -40.30 8.52
CA PRO A 293 -13.98 -40.34 7.78
C PRO A 293 -14.32 -40.33 6.29
N ALA A 294 -13.87 -39.28 5.60
CA ALA A 294 -14.03 -39.15 4.17
C ALA A 294 -13.43 -40.39 3.50
N THR A 295 -14.29 -41.25 2.95
CA THR A 295 -13.90 -42.33 2.08
C THR A 295 -13.26 -41.72 0.84
N ARG A 296 -11.92 -41.68 0.83
CA ARG A 296 -11.15 -41.50 -0.40
C ARG A 296 -11.28 -42.80 -1.19
N SER A 297 -12.17 -42.80 -2.17
CA SER A 297 -12.12 -43.72 -3.30
C SER A 297 -10.98 -43.27 -4.21
N ASP A 298 -9.89 -44.04 -4.21
CA ASP A 298 -8.92 -44.09 -5.32
C ASP A 298 -9.51 -44.91 -6.48
#